data_AF-A0A1S6FLD6-F1
#
_entry.id   AF-A0A1S6FLD6-F1
#
_cell.length_a   1.000
_cell.length_b   1.000
_cell.length_c   1.000
_cell.angle_alpha   90.00
_cell.angle_beta   90.00
_cell.angle_gamma   90.00
#
_symmetry.space_group_name_H-M   'P 1'
#
loop_
_entity.id
_entity.type
_entity.pdbx_description
1 polymer ?
#
loop_
_entity_poly.entity_id
_entity_poly.type
_entity_poly.pdbx_seq_one_letter_code
_entity_poly.pdbx_strand_id
1 'polypeptide(L)'
;MKKIITAALLAAVAMPAMALPSEASAQSNRELRRDRQDIREEQRDLRDARLRGDRNDVRRERRDVREARQEYREDLQDRNRRWGDNDWRDYRSRNRTVYARGNWRAPFGYTRFRSGVRIAPSYYGSRYVIADPWRYRLPQAGRYQRWVRHYNDVLLIDTRHGFVVRTIPGFYW
;
A
#
# COMPACT_ATOMS: atom_id res chain seq x y z
N MET A 1 23.50 -38.51 2.77
CA MET A 1 22.56 -37.84 1.85
C MET A 1 22.03 -36.58 2.51
N LYS A 2 22.38 -35.39 1.98
CA LYS A 2 22.01 -34.08 2.55
C LYS A 2 20.59 -33.72 2.09
N LYS A 3 19.67 -33.45 3.02
CA LYS A 3 18.36 -32.86 2.71
C LYS A 3 18.40 -31.38 3.11
N ILE A 4 18.40 -30.53 2.10
CA ILE A 4 18.33 -29.07 2.22
C ILE A 4 16.85 -28.73 2.46
N ILE A 5 16.52 -28.21 3.64
CA ILE A 5 15.23 -27.55 3.87
C ILE A 5 15.49 -26.05 3.68
N THR A 6 15.20 -25.58 2.47
CA THR A 6 14.98 -24.17 2.19
C THR A 6 13.51 -23.86 2.50
N ALA A 7 13.28 -22.71 3.14
CA ALA A 7 12.13 -21.81 2.99
C ALA A 7 11.62 -21.28 4.33
N ALA A 8 11.93 -20.02 4.64
CA ALA A 8 10.91 -19.02 4.95
C ALA A 8 11.55 -17.63 4.90
N LEU A 9 11.28 -16.95 3.79
CA LEU A 9 11.66 -15.57 3.51
C LEU A 9 10.92 -14.57 4.42
N LEU A 10 11.71 -13.60 4.91
CA LEU A 10 11.40 -12.17 5.09
C LEU A 10 10.15 -11.77 5.87
N ALA A 11 10.36 -11.42 7.15
CA ALA A 11 9.62 -10.35 7.81
C ALA A 11 10.57 -9.18 8.07
N ALA A 12 10.94 -8.45 7.02
CA ALA A 12 11.60 -7.16 7.17
C ALA A 12 10.55 -6.13 7.63
N VAL A 13 10.45 -5.92 8.94
CA VAL A 13 9.78 -4.75 9.51
C VAL A 13 10.85 -3.71 9.81
N ALA A 14 11.11 -2.82 8.86
CA ALA A 14 11.91 -1.60 9.05
C ALA A 14 10.96 -0.42 8.78
N MET A 15 10.46 0.29 9.78
CA MET A 15 11.05 1.39 10.57
C MET A 15 10.35 2.73 10.20
N PRO A 16 10.29 3.71 11.13
CA PRO A 16 9.34 4.82 11.10
C PRO A 16 9.91 6.04 10.37
N ALA A 17 9.12 6.65 9.47
CA ALA A 17 9.43 7.97 8.91
C ALA A 17 8.58 9.04 9.61
N MET A 18 9.22 9.84 10.44
CA MET A 18 8.62 10.97 11.17
C MET A 18 8.02 12.01 10.20
N ALA A 19 6.79 12.44 10.48
CA ALA A 19 6.20 13.68 10.01
C ALA A 19 5.09 14.10 10.98
N LEU A 20 5.03 15.39 11.31
CA LEU A 20 4.14 15.98 12.30
C LEU A 20 2.67 15.57 12.07
N PRO A 21 1.97 14.99 13.06
CA PRO A 21 0.63 14.51 12.87
C PRO A 21 -0.39 15.66 12.95
N SER A 22 -1.18 15.84 11.89
CA SER A 22 -2.55 16.34 12.06
C SER A 22 -3.31 15.35 12.96
N GLU A 23 -4.15 15.82 13.88
CA GLU A 23 -4.67 14.98 14.98
C GLU A 23 -5.39 13.69 14.53
N ALA A 24 -6.01 13.71 13.34
CA ALA A 24 -6.62 12.52 12.71
C ALA A 24 -5.59 11.48 12.22
N SER A 25 -4.39 11.90 11.82
CA SER A 25 -3.30 11.01 11.39
C SER A 25 -2.59 10.34 12.58
N ALA A 26 -2.63 10.95 13.78
CA ALA A 26 -2.13 10.34 15.00
C ALA A 26 -3.03 9.18 15.46
N GLN A 27 -4.35 9.33 15.34
CA GLN A 27 -5.33 8.29 15.70
C GLN A 27 -5.19 7.06 14.80
N SER A 28 -5.24 7.25 13.48
CA SER A 28 -5.12 6.13 12.51
C SER A 28 -3.74 5.44 12.53
N ASN A 29 -2.65 6.16 12.78
CA ASN A 29 -1.33 5.52 12.97
C ASN A 29 -1.20 4.79 14.30
N ARG A 30 -1.92 5.21 15.34
CA ARG A 30 -1.95 4.55 16.65
C ARG A 30 -2.75 3.25 16.56
N GLU A 31 -3.88 3.27 15.85
CA GLU A 31 -4.72 2.11 15.52
C GLU A 31 -3.89 1.06 14.78
N LEU A 32 -3.29 1.40 13.63
CA LEU A 32 -2.42 0.46 12.88
C LEU A 32 -1.25 -0.14 13.67
N ARG A 33 -0.78 0.54 14.72
CA ARG A 33 0.25 -0.01 15.63
C ARG A 33 -0.34 -1.03 16.61
N ARG A 34 -1.56 -0.80 17.09
CA ARG A 34 -2.32 -1.71 17.94
C ARG A 34 -2.68 -2.98 17.17
N ASP A 35 -3.31 -2.90 16.00
CA ASP A 35 -3.70 -4.13 15.29
C ASP A 35 -2.47 -4.94 14.84
N ARG A 36 -1.33 -4.27 14.60
CA ARG A 36 -0.05 -4.98 14.39
C ARG A 36 0.43 -5.71 15.63
N GLN A 37 0.22 -5.15 16.82
CA GLN A 37 0.49 -5.81 18.10
C GLN A 37 -0.46 -6.98 18.31
N ASP A 38 -1.75 -6.80 18.06
CA ASP A 38 -2.79 -7.82 18.21
C ASP A 38 -2.49 -9.02 17.29
N ILE A 39 -2.17 -8.78 16.01
CA ILE A 39 -1.74 -9.84 15.07
C ILE A 39 -0.54 -10.66 15.61
N ARG A 40 0.37 -10.05 16.39
CA ARG A 40 1.52 -10.77 16.97
C ARG A 40 1.11 -11.60 18.17
N GLU A 41 0.20 -11.09 18.97
CA GLU A 41 -0.39 -11.78 20.13
C GLU A 41 -1.17 -13.01 19.66
N GLU A 42 -2.11 -12.83 18.74
CA GLU A 42 -2.88 -13.92 18.12
C GLU A 42 -1.97 -15.00 17.48
N GLN A 43 -0.84 -14.60 16.88
CA GLN A 43 0.13 -15.56 16.34
C GLN A 43 0.93 -16.30 17.43
N ARG A 44 1.09 -15.70 18.60
CA ARG A 44 1.67 -16.36 19.77
C ARG A 44 0.69 -17.39 20.31
N ASP A 45 -0.58 -17.04 20.42
CA ASP A 45 -1.62 -17.91 20.96
C ASP A 45 -1.89 -19.09 20.04
N LEU A 46 -1.96 -18.85 18.73
CA LEU A 46 -1.97 -19.91 17.72
C LEU A 46 -0.76 -20.85 17.80
N ARG A 47 0.43 -20.34 18.19
CA ARG A 47 1.61 -21.20 18.36
C ARG A 47 1.50 -22.03 19.64
N ASP A 48 1.04 -21.44 20.74
CA ASP A 48 0.87 -22.17 22.00
C ASP A 48 -0.22 -23.25 21.88
N ALA A 49 -1.36 -22.92 21.27
CA ALA A 49 -2.43 -23.88 20.97
C ALA A 49 -1.95 -25.03 20.08
N ARG A 50 -1.03 -24.81 19.14
CA ARG A 50 -0.43 -25.90 18.35
C ARG A 50 0.51 -26.80 19.15
N LEU A 51 1.13 -26.28 20.20
CA LEU A 51 2.06 -27.02 21.04
C LEU A 51 1.33 -27.80 22.15
N ARG A 52 0.27 -27.23 22.71
CA ARG A 52 -0.36 -27.70 23.95
C ARG A 52 -1.89 -27.85 23.88
N GLY A 53 -2.54 -27.24 22.89
CA GLY A 53 -4.00 -27.20 22.78
C GLY A 53 -4.60 -28.36 21.98
N ASP A 54 -5.93 -28.41 21.97
CA ASP A 54 -6.67 -29.41 21.21
C ASP A 54 -6.95 -28.97 19.76
N ARG A 55 -7.62 -29.84 18.99
CA ARG A 55 -7.93 -29.57 17.57
C ARG A 55 -8.91 -28.40 17.39
N ASN A 56 -9.74 -28.11 18.39
CA ASN A 56 -10.71 -27.02 18.38
C ASN A 56 -10.05 -25.70 18.76
N ASP A 57 -9.12 -25.70 19.71
CA ASP A 57 -8.31 -24.55 20.09
C ASP A 57 -7.53 -24.04 18.89
N VAL A 58 -6.79 -24.93 18.22
CA VAL A 58 -6.05 -24.56 16.99
C VAL A 58 -6.96 -24.01 15.90
N ARG A 59 -8.23 -24.47 15.80
CA ARG A 59 -9.19 -23.91 14.82
C ARG A 59 -9.66 -22.52 15.22
N ARG A 60 -9.87 -22.27 16.51
CA ARG A 60 -10.27 -20.97 17.07
C ARG A 60 -9.17 -19.95 16.84
N GLU A 61 -7.97 -20.21 17.33
CA GLU A 61 -6.82 -19.29 17.16
C GLU A 61 -6.49 -19.00 15.69
N ARG A 62 -6.71 -19.96 14.78
CA ARG A 62 -6.55 -19.72 13.34
C ARG A 62 -7.57 -18.75 12.77
N ARG A 63 -8.79 -18.73 13.32
CA ARG A 63 -9.85 -17.78 12.97
C ARG A 63 -9.48 -16.39 13.49
N ASP A 64 -9.02 -16.31 14.72
CA ASP A 64 -8.71 -15.05 15.40
C ASP A 64 -7.52 -14.33 14.70
N VAL A 65 -6.45 -15.07 14.39
CA VAL A 65 -5.36 -14.56 13.52
C VAL A 65 -5.85 -14.08 12.15
N ARG A 66 -6.88 -14.73 11.58
CA ARG A 66 -7.42 -14.32 10.28
C ARG A 66 -8.23 -13.04 10.41
N GLU A 67 -9.01 -12.91 11.47
CA GLU A 67 -9.85 -11.75 11.77
C GLU A 67 -8.99 -10.51 12.06
N ALA A 68 -8.00 -10.62 12.95
CA ALA A 68 -7.06 -9.52 13.23
C ALA A 68 -6.31 -9.04 11.97
N ARG A 69 -5.98 -9.95 11.04
CA ARG A 69 -5.38 -9.59 9.74
C ARG A 69 -6.35 -8.91 8.78
N GLN A 70 -7.63 -9.22 8.88
CA GLN A 70 -8.66 -8.60 8.08
C GLN A 70 -8.91 -7.17 8.59
N GLU A 71 -9.08 -6.99 9.89
CA GLU A 71 -9.25 -5.69 10.56
C GLU A 71 -8.09 -4.73 10.22
N TYR A 72 -6.84 -5.14 10.47
CA TYR A 72 -5.66 -4.34 10.09
C TYR A 72 -5.63 -3.93 8.61
N ARG A 73 -6.16 -4.78 7.72
CA ARG A 73 -6.22 -4.45 6.28
C ARG A 73 -7.29 -3.40 6.01
N GLU A 74 -8.45 -3.51 6.66
CA GLU A 74 -9.56 -2.56 6.55
C GLU A 74 -9.11 -1.19 7.08
N ASP A 75 -8.50 -1.14 8.27
CA ASP A 75 -7.96 0.09 8.86
C ASP A 75 -6.85 0.70 8.02
N LEU A 76 -5.97 -0.13 7.45
CA LEU A 76 -4.96 0.35 6.53
C LEU A 76 -5.59 0.96 5.28
N GLN A 77 -6.66 0.35 4.77
CA GLN A 77 -7.39 0.83 3.59
C GLN A 77 -8.12 2.14 3.89
N ASP A 78 -8.75 2.28 5.06
CA ASP A 78 -9.44 3.48 5.49
C ASP A 78 -8.49 4.62 5.83
N ARG A 79 -7.36 4.32 6.49
CA ARG A 79 -6.26 5.26 6.65
C ARG A 79 -5.72 5.72 5.29
N ASN A 80 -5.54 4.79 4.34
CA ASN A 80 -5.09 5.14 2.99
C ASN A 80 -6.11 5.98 2.21
N ARG A 81 -7.42 5.75 2.40
CA ARG A 81 -8.50 6.58 1.84
C ARG A 81 -8.45 7.99 2.45
N ARG A 82 -8.46 8.10 3.78
CA ARG A 82 -8.44 9.38 4.52
C ARG A 82 -7.17 10.20 4.29
N TRP A 83 -6.01 9.55 4.28
CA TRP A 83 -4.71 10.20 4.05
C TRP A 83 -4.47 10.53 2.56
N GLY A 84 -5.21 9.86 1.67
CA GLY A 84 -5.05 9.99 0.22
C GLY A 84 -5.71 11.20 -0.42
N ASP A 85 -6.52 11.97 0.30
CA ASP A 85 -7.31 13.03 -0.36
C ASP A 85 -6.54 14.34 -0.57
N ASN A 86 -5.66 14.78 0.36
CA ASN A 86 -4.95 16.06 0.17
C ASN A 86 -3.50 16.19 0.70
N ASP A 87 -2.94 15.24 1.47
CA ASP A 87 -1.59 15.39 2.07
C ASP A 87 -0.47 15.59 1.03
N TRP A 88 -0.62 14.98 -0.16
CA TRP A 88 0.34 15.15 -1.25
C TRP A 88 0.37 16.58 -1.80
N ARG A 89 -0.74 17.34 -1.75
CA ARG A 89 -0.82 18.71 -2.29
C ARG A 89 0.03 19.69 -1.48
N ASP A 90 -0.11 19.62 -0.16
CA ASP A 90 0.67 20.44 0.78
C ASP A 90 2.15 20.03 0.77
N TYR A 91 2.43 18.73 0.72
CA TYR A 91 3.80 18.26 0.59
C TYR A 91 4.42 18.72 -0.75
N ARG A 92 3.66 18.67 -1.86
CA ARG A 92 4.08 19.11 -3.20
C ARG A 92 4.36 20.60 -3.28
N SER A 93 3.58 21.44 -2.60
CA SER A 93 3.81 22.89 -2.61
C SER A 93 5.14 23.26 -1.94
N ARG A 94 5.52 22.53 -0.87
CA ARG A 94 6.76 22.72 -0.11
C ARG A 94 7.97 21.96 -0.67
N ASN A 95 7.74 20.88 -1.43
CA ASN A 95 8.80 19.98 -1.92
C ASN A 95 8.80 19.93 -3.45
N ARG A 96 8.80 21.09 -4.12
CA ARG A 96 8.66 21.18 -5.59
C ARG A 96 9.64 20.30 -6.35
N THR A 97 10.89 20.19 -5.88
CA THR A 97 11.94 19.38 -6.51
C THR A 97 11.58 17.90 -6.61
N VAL A 98 10.89 17.34 -5.60
CA VAL A 98 10.45 15.94 -5.60
C VAL A 98 9.41 15.70 -6.70
N TYR A 99 8.59 16.71 -7.00
CA TYR A 99 7.52 16.67 -7.98
C TYR A 99 7.90 17.28 -9.34
N ALA A 100 9.18 17.57 -9.57
CA ALA A 100 9.62 18.06 -10.86
C ALA A 100 9.34 17.02 -11.95
N ARG A 101 8.79 17.45 -13.10
CA ARG A 101 8.51 16.52 -14.20
C ARG A 101 9.76 15.75 -14.66
N GLY A 102 10.93 16.38 -14.66
CA GLY A 102 12.14 15.80 -15.22
C GLY A 102 11.98 15.42 -16.70
N ASN A 103 12.86 14.55 -17.21
CA ASN A 103 12.85 14.11 -18.61
C ASN A 103 11.92 12.90 -18.83
N TRP A 104 10.65 13.05 -18.48
CA TRP A 104 9.65 11.99 -18.72
C TRP A 104 9.38 11.82 -20.22
N ARG A 105 9.44 10.58 -20.70
CA ARG A 105 9.15 10.21 -22.08
C ARG A 105 8.41 8.88 -22.17
N ALA A 106 7.51 8.77 -23.15
CA ALA A 106 6.77 7.57 -23.46
C ALA A 106 6.57 7.46 -24.99
N PRO A 107 6.41 6.25 -25.55
CA PRO A 107 6.14 6.04 -26.97
C PRO A 107 4.65 6.23 -27.32
N PHE A 108 3.90 6.92 -26.46
CA PHE A 108 2.50 7.28 -26.65
C PHE A 108 2.30 8.73 -26.24
N GLY A 109 1.30 9.39 -26.85
CA GLY A 109 0.94 10.77 -26.56
C GLY A 109 0.23 10.95 -25.22
N TYR A 110 0.12 12.20 -24.79
CA TYR A 110 -0.68 12.55 -23.62
C TYR A 110 -2.15 12.22 -23.89
N THR A 111 -2.81 11.65 -22.88
CA THR A 111 -4.24 11.35 -22.91
C THR A 111 -4.77 11.55 -21.50
N ARG A 112 -5.86 12.30 -21.36
CA ARG A 112 -6.47 12.53 -20.06
C ARG A 112 -7.41 11.36 -19.73
N PHE A 113 -6.96 10.46 -18.88
CA PHE A 113 -7.78 9.35 -18.41
C PHE A 113 -8.73 9.78 -17.30
N ARG A 114 -9.93 9.18 -17.29
CA ARG A 114 -10.90 9.30 -16.20
C ARG A 114 -10.87 8.04 -15.35
N SER A 115 -11.25 8.12 -14.09
CA SER A 115 -11.49 6.93 -13.28
C SER A 115 -12.60 6.06 -13.91
N GLY A 116 -12.49 4.74 -13.77
CA GLY A 116 -13.43 3.75 -14.29
C GLY A 116 -13.15 3.27 -15.71
N VAL A 117 -12.29 3.94 -16.48
CA VAL A 117 -12.01 3.55 -17.87
C VAL A 117 -10.98 2.41 -17.93
N ARG A 118 -11.13 1.55 -18.93
CA ARG A 118 -10.14 0.51 -19.25
C ARG A 118 -9.09 1.08 -20.21
N ILE A 119 -7.83 0.75 -19.98
CA ILE A 119 -6.69 1.22 -20.77
C ILE A 119 -5.78 0.07 -21.19
N ALA A 120 -5.01 0.28 -22.25
CA ALA A 120 -4.09 -0.73 -22.78
C ALA A 120 -2.88 -0.93 -21.85
N PRO A 121 -2.30 -2.15 -21.78
CA PRO A 121 -1.08 -2.44 -21.00
C PRO A 121 0.10 -1.51 -21.26
N SER A 122 0.19 -0.95 -22.46
CA SER A 122 1.23 0.02 -22.83
C SER A 122 1.27 1.23 -21.90
N TYR A 123 0.13 1.67 -21.35
CA TYR A 123 0.06 2.83 -20.45
C TYR A 123 0.55 2.55 -19.02
N TYR A 124 0.72 1.29 -18.63
CA TYR A 124 1.08 0.91 -17.26
C TYR A 124 2.17 -0.14 -17.15
N GLY A 125 3.05 -0.19 -18.16
CA GLY A 125 4.27 -1.00 -18.08
C GLY A 125 5.17 -0.59 -16.91
N SER A 126 6.00 -1.52 -16.45
CA SER A 126 6.83 -1.39 -15.23
C SER A 126 7.67 -0.11 -15.16
N ARG A 127 8.13 0.41 -16.30
CA ARG A 127 8.91 1.66 -16.39
C ARG A 127 8.14 2.91 -15.94
N TYR A 128 6.81 2.82 -15.88
CA TYR A 128 5.93 3.91 -15.46
C TYR A 128 5.41 3.77 -14.04
N VAL A 129 5.64 2.60 -13.43
CA VAL A 129 5.22 2.33 -12.06
C VAL A 129 6.06 3.18 -11.11
N ILE A 130 5.37 3.89 -10.22
CA ILE A 130 5.99 4.60 -9.10
C ILE A 130 6.37 3.54 -8.07
N ALA A 131 7.66 3.21 -8.02
CA ALA A 131 8.19 2.17 -7.13
C ALA A 131 8.00 2.53 -5.64
N ASP A 132 8.12 3.81 -5.30
CA ASP A 132 7.92 4.31 -3.94
C ASP A 132 6.84 5.41 -3.89
N PRO A 133 5.57 5.04 -3.62
CA PRO A 133 4.47 6.00 -3.46
C PRO A 133 4.67 6.91 -2.25
N TRP A 134 5.33 6.43 -1.19
CA TRP A 134 5.47 7.16 0.07
C TRP A 134 6.34 8.40 -0.07
N ARG A 135 7.34 8.36 -0.96
CA ARG A 135 8.14 9.52 -1.36
C ARG A 135 7.27 10.72 -1.78
N TYR A 136 6.09 10.46 -2.32
CA TYR A 136 5.14 11.48 -2.76
C TYR A 136 3.91 11.60 -1.86
N ARG A 137 3.95 11.03 -0.64
CA ARG A 137 2.79 10.97 0.26
C ARG A 137 1.55 10.35 -0.39
N LEU A 138 1.74 9.47 -1.37
CA LEU A 138 0.66 8.67 -1.93
C LEU A 138 0.40 7.48 -1.01
N PRO A 139 -0.88 7.08 -0.84
CA PRO A 139 -1.21 5.89 -0.08
C PRO A 139 -0.65 4.64 -0.77
N GLN A 140 -0.46 3.58 0.01
CA GLN A 140 -0.03 2.30 -0.55
C GLN A 140 -1.06 1.78 -1.55
N ALA A 141 -0.58 1.38 -2.73
CA ALA A 141 -1.45 0.75 -3.72
C ALA A 141 -1.86 -0.67 -3.25
N GLY A 142 -3.10 -1.07 -3.53
CA GLY A 142 -3.59 -2.42 -3.24
C GLY A 142 -2.81 -3.53 -3.97
N ARG A 143 -3.08 -4.79 -3.63
CA ARG A 143 -2.34 -5.98 -4.11
C ARG A 143 -2.11 -6.01 -5.63
N TYR A 144 -3.14 -5.68 -6.40
CA TYR A 144 -3.12 -5.64 -7.86
C TYR A 144 -3.19 -4.23 -8.43
N GLN A 145 -2.97 -3.23 -7.59
CA GLN A 145 -2.98 -1.85 -8.01
C GLN A 145 -1.56 -1.31 -8.05
N ARG A 146 -1.30 -0.43 -9.01
CA ARG A 146 -0.02 0.28 -9.08
C ARG A 146 -0.29 1.76 -9.34
N TRP A 147 0.44 2.60 -8.63
CA TRP A 147 0.58 4.00 -9.00
C TRP A 147 1.48 4.07 -10.23
N VAL A 148 0.97 4.69 -11.28
CA VAL A 148 1.60 4.76 -12.59
C VAL A 148 1.64 6.22 -12.98
N ARG A 149 2.81 6.68 -13.36
CA ARG A 149 3.01 8.02 -13.87
C ARG A 149 2.56 8.09 -15.33
N HIS A 150 1.82 9.14 -15.66
CA HIS A 150 1.40 9.46 -17.01
C HIS A 150 1.60 10.94 -17.27
N TYR A 151 2.76 11.30 -17.84
CA TYR A 151 3.17 12.69 -18.02
C TYR A 151 3.22 13.45 -16.68
N ASN A 152 2.35 14.46 -16.54
CA ASN A 152 2.20 15.25 -15.34
C ASN A 152 1.14 14.67 -14.39
N ASP A 153 0.43 13.64 -14.82
CA ASP A 153 -0.63 13.02 -14.06
C ASP A 153 -0.14 11.72 -13.41
N VAL A 154 -0.84 11.28 -12.37
CA VAL A 154 -0.62 9.99 -11.73
C VAL A 154 -1.93 9.21 -11.72
N LEU A 155 -1.84 7.93 -12.09
CA LEU A 155 -2.96 7.01 -12.22
C LEU A 155 -2.79 5.88 -11.21
N LEU A 156 -3.85 5.52 -10.50
CA LEU A 156 -3.92 4.24 -9.79
C LEU A 156 -4.59 3.25 -10.73
N ILE A 157 -3.91 2.18 -11.09
CA ILE A 157 -4.37 1.22 -12.10
C ILE A 157 -4.49 -0.15 -11.48
N ASP A 158 -5.63 -0.82 -11.67
CA ASP A 158 -5.76 -2.25 -11.46
C ASP A 158 -5.07 -2.99 -12.60
N THR A 159 -3.88 -3.51 -12.34
CA THR A 159 -3.04 -4.18 -13.33
C THR A 159 -3.60 -5.54 -13.74
N ARG A 160 -4.56 -6.11 -13.00
CA ARG A 160 -5.20 -7.39 -13.33
C ARG A 160 -6.18 -7.23 -14.49
N HIS A 161 -6.92 -6.12 -14.53
CA HIS A 161 -8.01 -5.91 -15.48
C HIS A 161 -7.78 -4.72 -16.43
N GLY A 162 -6.82 -3.86 -16.11
CA GLY A 162 -6.46 -2.67 -16.88
C GLY A 162 -7.37 -1.47 -16.62
N PHE A 163 -8.02 -1.39 -15.46
CA PHE A 163 -8.90 -0.27 -15.12
C PHE A 163 -8.16 0.83 -14.38
N VAL A 164 -8.47 2.08 -14.72
CA VAL A 164 -8.05 3.25 -13.95
C VAL A 164 -8.95 3.38 -12.72
N VAL A 165 -8.41 3.12 -11.55
CA VAL A 165 -9.11 3.24 -10.26
C VAL A 165 -9.22 4.71 -9.84
N ARG A 166 -8.14 5.48 -10.03
CA ARG A 166 -8.07 6.90 -9.65
C ARG A 166 -7.13 7.67 -10.57
N THR A 167 -7.45 8.92 -10.84
CA THR A 167 -6.59 9.87 -11.56
C THR A 167 -6.30 11.09 -10.71
N ILE A 168 -5.02 11.47 -10.64
CA ILE A 168 -4.55 12.69 -9.99
C ILE A 168 -3.89 13.58 -11.06
N PRO A 169 -4.61 14.59 -11.59
CA PRO A 169 -4.10 15.45 -12.63
C PRO A 169 -3.10 16.48 -12.07
N GLY A 170 -2.11 16.87 -12.88
CA GLY A 170 -1.15 17.92 -12.52
C GLY A 170 -0.31 17.58 -11.28
N PHE A 171 -0.07 16.29 -11.04
CA PHE A 171 0.71 15.79 -9.93
C PHE A 171 2.18 16.23 -10.01
N TYR A 172 2.77 16.24 -11.19
CA TYR A 172 4.12 16.79 -11.41
C TYR A 172 4.04 18.24 -11.89
N TRP A 173 5.08 19.03 -11.61
CA TRP A 173 5.30 20.39 -12.15
C TRP A 173 5.93 20.32 -13.53
#